data_AF-A0A559SL71-F1
#
_entry.id   AF-A0A559SL71-F1
#
_cell.length_a   1.000
_cell.length_b   1.000
_cell.length_c   1.000
_cell.angle_alpha   90.00
_cell.angle_beta   90.00
_cell.angle_gamma   90.00
#
_symmetry.space_group_name_H-M   'P 1'
#
loop_
_entity.id
_entity.type
_entity.pdbx_description
1 polymer ?
#
loop_
_entity_poly.entity_id
_entity_poly.type
_entity_poly.pdbx_seq_one_letter_code
_entity_poly.pdbx_strand_id
1 'polypeptide(L)'
;MLSAHEFTVGAFKDASPTSLILPRTEHEQTVLIGHIENKPAAVLLSGQFANEYFLTAESENWHGLLIPNVRIEVDETSCFDPFLGNQIGAIVRGGTRLSIRAKADRSMSAAYVTLQDSLPPTGDYRAGFSRWQVVLGEGFSKRVLWSSPSPKT
;
A
#
# COMPACT_ATOMS: atom_id res chain seq x y z
N MET A 1 -13.86 12.09 -7.05
CA MET A 1 -13.34 13.43 -7.41
C MET A 1 -12.50 13.95 -6.26
N LEU A 2 -11.33 14.52 -6.56
CA LEU A 2 -10.40 15.10 -5.58
C LEU A 2 -10.46 16.61 -5.65
N SER A 3 -10.26 17.26 -4.50
CA SER A 3 -10.06 18.70 -4.41
C SER A 3 -8.59 19.04 -4.60
N ALA A 4 -8.28 20.24 -5.08
CA ALA A 4 -6.91 20.65 -5.43
C ALA A 4 -5.91 20.60 -4.26
N HIS A 5 -6.38 20.66 -3.01
CA HIS A 5 -5.55 20.56 -1.81
C HIS A 5 -5.30 19.11 -1.36
N GLU A 6 -5.96 18.14 -1.98
CA GLU A 6 -5.88 16.71 -1.61
C GLU A 6 -4.81 15.98 -2.40
N PHE A 7 -4.20 16.63 -3.38
CA PHE A 7 -3.16 16.03 -4.19
C PHE A 7 -2.07 17.03 -4.55
N THR A 8 -0.94 16.48 -4.95
CA THR A 8 0.15 17.19 -5.62
C THR A 8 0.62 16.39 -6.83
N VAL A 9 1.55 16.92 -7.61
CA VAL A 9 2.23 16.21 -8.69
C VAL A 9 3.71 16.17 -8.35
N GLY A 10 4.32 14.99 -8.46
CA GLY A 10 5.70 14.80 -8.05
C GLY A 10 6.26 13.43 -8.42
N ALA A 11 7.53 13.22 -8.08
CA ALA A 11 8.21 11.94 -8.23
C ALA A 11 7.86 10.98 -7.09
N PHE A 12 7.89 9.68 -7.36
CA PHE A 12 7.62 8.64 -6.37
C PHE A 12 8.64 8.67 -5.22
N LYS A 13 9.88 9.07 -5.51
CA LYS A 13 10.97 9.18 -4.54
C LYS A 13 10.73 10.25 -3.47
N ASP A 14 9.92 11.26 -3.80
CA ASP A 14 9.61 12.38 -2.90
C ASP A 14 8.31 12.16 -2.12
N ALA A 15 7.58 11.08 -2.40
CA ALA A 15 6.34 10.75 -1.73
C ALA A 15 6.59 10.15 -0.35
N SER A 16 5.88 10.62 0.67
CA SER A 16 5.91 10.01 2.00
C SER A 16 5.19 8.66 2.00
N PRO A 17 5.52 7.74 2.93
CA PRO A 17 4.69 6.58 3.22
C PRO A 17 3.22 6.97 3.39
N THR A 18 2.29 6.09 3.01
CA THR A 18 0.84 6.36 2.92
C THR A 18 0.45 7.43 1.88
N SER A 19 1.24 7.56 0.81
CA SER A 19 0.80 8.26 -0.40
C SER A 19 0.23 7.27 -1.40
N LEU A 20 -0.96 7.54 -1.94
CA LEU A 20 -1.51 6.84 -3.10
C LEU A 20 -1.18 7.63 -4.36
N ILE A 21 -0.64 6.97 -5.37
CA ILE A 21 -0.35 7.57 -6.66
C ILE A 21 -1.32 7.01 -7.68
N LEU A 22 -2.09 7.90 -8.31
CA LEU A 22 -3.04 7.52 -9.35
C LEU A 22 -2.37 7.54 -10.74
N PRO A 23 -2.75 6.61 -11.63
CA PRO A 23 -2.25 6.57 -12.99
C PRO A 23 -2.77 7.77 -13.80
N ARG A 24 -1.91 8.33 -14.64
CA ARG A 24 -2.22 9.43 -15.57
C ARG A 24 -2.53 8.94 -16.97
N THR A 25 -2.11 7.72 -17.29
CA THR A 25 -2.32 7.05 -18.58
C THR A 25 -2.74 5.61 -18.36
N GLU A 26 -3.26 4.96 -19.39
CA GLU A 26 -3.63 3.54 -19.35
C GLU A 26 -2.43 2.59 -19.17
N HIS A 27 -1.21 3.09 -19.35
CA HIS A 27 0.02 2.31 -19.17
C HIS A 27 0.61 2.43 -17.76
N GLU A 28 0.06 3.32 -16.93
CA GLU A 28 0.48 3.51 -15.54
C GLU A 28 -0.39 2.67 -14.59
N GLN A 29 0.16 2.34 -13.42
CA GLN A 29 -0.54 1.58 -12.38
C GLN A 29 -0.85 2.47 -11.18
N THR A 30 -1.89 2.10 -10.42
CA THR A 30 -2.10 2.67 -9.10
C THR A 30 -1.01 2.15 -8.17
N VAL A 31 -0.39 3.05 -7.39
CA VAL A 31 0.76 2.72 -6.55
C VAL A 31 0.56 3.22 -5.13
N LEU A 32 0.94 2.43 -4.15
CA LEU A 32 0.97 2.83 -2.75
C LEU A 32 2.41 2.91 -2.25
N ILE A 33 2.74 4.03 -1.60
CA ILE A 33 4.07 4.28 -1.09
C ILE A 33 4.19 3.82 0.37
N GLY A 34 5.25 3.08 0.64
CA GLY A 34 5.69 2.67 1.97
C GLY A 34 7.21 2.66 2.05
N HIS A 35 7.77 1.83 2.92
CA HIS A 35 9.23 1.69 3.03
C HIS A 35 9.67 0.30 3.49
N ILE A 36 10.91 -0.05 3.15
CA ILE A 36 11.65 -1.22 3.64
C ILE A 36 12.95 -0.71 4.25
N GLU A 37 13.21 -1.01 5.53
CA GLU A 37 14.45 -0.58 6.21
C GLU A 37 14.74 0.93 6.02
N ASN A 38 13.69 1.75 6.16
CA ASN A 38 13.70 3.21 5.94
C ASN A 38 13.97 3.68 4.50
N LYS A 39 14.06 2.77 3.53
CA LYS A 39 14.15 3.12 2.10
C LYS A 39 12.73 3.18 1.50
N PRO A 40 12.37 4.29 0.83
CA PRO A 40 11.11 4.41 0.12
C PRO A 40 10.86 3.27 -0.86
N ALA A 41 9.66 2.70 -0.82
CA ALA A 41 9.24 1.59 -1.66
C ALA A 41 7.84 1.86 -2.24
N ALA A 42 7.69 1.59 -3.53
CA ALA A 42 6.43 1.67 -4.24
C ALA A 42 5.84 0.27 -4.37
N VAL A 43 4.56 0.10 -4.05
CA VAL A 43 3.81 -1.14 -4.23
C VAL A 43 2.74 -0.94 -5.29
N LEU A 44 2.80 -1.73 -6.36
CA LEU A 44 1.84 -1.70 -7.45
C LEU A 44 0.54 -2.36 -7.00
N LEU A 45 -0.58 -1.64 -7.09
CA LEU A 45 -1.89 -2.12 -6.63
C LEU A 45 -2.79 -2.62 -7.75
N SER A 46 -2.42 -2.40 -9.01
CA SER A 46 -3.24 -2.74 -10.16
C SER A 46 -2.41 -3.34 -11.31
N GLY A 47 -3.12 -3.86 -12.31
CA GLY A 47 -2.53 -4.35 -13.56
C GLY A 47 -1.77 -5.65 -13.42
N GLN A 48 -0.93 -5.94 -14.43
CA GLN A 48 -0.23 -7.22 -14.54
C GLN A 48 0.85 -7.44 -13.47
N PHE A 49 1.33 -6.35 -12.86
CA PHE A 49 2.36 -6.36 -11.82
C PHE A 49 1.76 -6.10 -10.42
N ALA A 50 0.46 -6.32 -10.24
CA ALA A 50 -0.19 -6.09 -8.95
C ALA A 50 0.49 -6.90 -7.84
N ASN A 51 0.70 -6.24 -6.70
CA ASN A 51 1.41 -6.70 -5.51
C ASN A 51 2.93 -6.86 -5.66
N GLU A 52 3.52 -6.34 -6.74
CA GLU A 52 4.97 -6.18 -6.84
C GLU A 52 5.42 -4.86 -6.19
N TYR A 53 6.66 -4.81 -5.70
CA TYR A 53 7.29 -3.62 -5.16
C TYR A 53 8.67 -3.36 -5.76
N PHE A 54 9.05 -2.10 -5.78
CA PHE A 54 10.41 -1.65 -6.09
C PHE A 54 10.82 -0.50 -5.18
N LEU A 55 12.13 -0.32 -4.97
CA LEU A 55 12.66 0.81 -4.20
C LEU A 55 12.66 2.06 -5.08
N THR A 56 12.21 3.20 -4.54
CA THR A 56 12.03 4.43 -5.34
C THR A 56 13.23 5.38 -5.25
N ALA A 57 14.20 5.12 -4.38
CA ALA A 57 15.33 6.04 -4.12
C ALA A 57 16.13 6.42 -5.38
N GLU A 58 16.29 5.50 -6.33
CA GLU A 58 17.06 5.72 -7.57
C GLU A 58 16.16 6.01 -8.79
N SER A 59 14.85 6.13 -8.56
CA SER A 59 13.86 6.18 -9.61
C SER A 59 13.47 7.63 -9.90
N GLU A 60 14.17 8.26 -10.85
CA GLU A 60 13.84 9.63 -11.26
C GLU A 60 12.68 9.72 -12.24
N ASN A 61 12.40 8.66 -13.01
CA ASN A 61 11.43 8.69 -14.11
C ASN A 61 9.99 8.41 -13.70
N TRP A 62 9.75 8.08 -12.43
CA TRP A 62 8.42 7.69 -11.95
C TRP A 62 7.75 8.86 -11.25
N HIS A 63 6.66 9.33 -11.85
CA HIS A 63 5.89 10.49 -11.40
C HIS A 63 4.40 10.22 -11.51
N GLY A 64 3.60 10.96 -10.76
CA GLY A 64 2.15 10.82 -10.84
C GLY A 64 1.40 11.90 -10.10
N LEU A 65 0.09 11.68 -9.96
CA LEU A 65 -0.77 12.45 -9.08
C LEU A 65 -0.72 11.80 -7.69
N LEU A 66 -0.09 12.47 -6.73
CA LEU A 66 0.17 11.98 -5.38
C LEU A 66 -0.94 12.45 -4.45
N ILE A 67 -1.57 11.52 -3.75
CA ILE A 67 -2.57 11.76 -2.71
C ILE A 67 -1.93 11.35 -1.38
N PRO A 68 -1.37 12.29 -0.61
CA PRO A 68 -0.72 11.97 0.65
C PRO A 68 -1.74 11.64 1.75
N ASN A 69 -1.26 11.05 2.85
CA ASN A 69 -2.03 10.80 4.06
C ASN A 69 -3.31 9.98 3.84
N VAL A 70 -3.28 9.04 2.90
CA VAL A 70 -4.37 8.08 2.75
C VAL A 70 -4.34 7.10 3.92
N ARG A 71 -5.51 6.60 4.33
CA ARG A 71 -5.61 5.56 5.36
C ARG A 71 -5.83 4.20 4.73
N ILE A 72 -5.35 3.18 5.44
CA ILE A 72 -5.60 1.78 5.12
C ILE A 72 -6.68 1.28 6.06
N GLU A 73 -7.81 0.83 5.50
CA GLU A 73 -8.86 0.15 6.23
C GLU A 73 -8.86 -1.33 5.83
N VAL A 74 -9.00 -2.22 6.80
CA VAL A 74 -9.04 -3.67 6.60
C VAL A 74 -10.45 -4.19 6.87
N ASP A 75 -10.83 -5.28 6.22
CA ASP A 75 -12.06 -6.02 6.51
C ASP A 75 -11.75 -7.16 7.49
N GLU A 76 -12.30 -7.08 8.69
CA GLU A 76 -12.09 -8.04 9.77
C GLU A 76 -12.57 -9.45 9.45
N THR A 77 -13.55 -9.59 8.55
CA THR A 77 -14.06 -10.90 8.12
C THR A 77 -13.12 -11.61 7.14
N SER A 78 -12.04 -10.94 6.72
CA SER A 78 -10.99 -11.47 5.86
C SER A 78 -9.70 -11.83 6.63
N CYS A 79 -9.77 -11.81 7.96
CA CYS A 79 -8.65 -12.04 8.86
C CYS A 79 -8.11 -13.48 8.78
N PHE A 80 -6.78 -13.62 8.84
CA PHE A 80 -6.09 -14.90 8.87
C PHE A 80 -4.78 -14.82 9.69
N ASP A 81 -4.24 -15.97 10.07
CA ASP A 81 -2.92 -16.05 10.71
C ASP A 81 -1.79 -15.96 9.66
N PRO A 82 -0.97 -14.89 9.66
CA PRO A 82 0.09 -14.70 8.68
C PRO A 82 1.25 -15.71 8.81
N PHE A 83 1.33 -16.47 9.90
CA PHE A 83 2.28 -17.57 10.05
C PHE A 83 1.86 -18.80 9.22
N LEU A 84 0.55 -19.08 9.18
CA LEU A 84 -0.02 -20.21 8.44
C LEU A 84 -0.30 -19.84 6.98
N GLY A 85 -0.55 -18.57 6.69
CA GLY A 85 -0.79 -18.05 5.35
C GLY A 85 0.11 -16.87 5.02
N ASN A 86 0.94 -16.97 3.99
CA ASN A 86 1.79 -15.86 3.54
C ASN A 86 1.29 -15.32 2.19
N GLN A 87 0.15 -14.64 2.23
CA GLN A 87 -0.54 -14.14 1.03
C GLN A 87 0.08 -12.84 0.52
N ILE A 88 0.48 -12.83 -0.75
CA ILE A 88 0.92 -11.62 -1.46
C ILE A 88 -0.28 -10.69 -1.65
N GLY A 89 -0.08 -9.39 -1.42
CA GLY A 89 -1.12 -8.36 -1.45
C GLY A 89 -1.88 -8.18 -0.15
N ALA A 90 -1.68 -9.06 0.84
CA ALA A 90 -2.34 -8.94 2.13
C ALA A 90 -1.71 -7.84 3.01
N ILE A 91 -2.55 -7.19 3.80
CA ILE A 91 -2.13 -6.30 4.88
C ILE A 91 -1.86 -7.13 6.12
N VAL A 92 -0.75 -6.87 6.79
CA VAL A 92 -0.36 -7.55 8.03
C VAL A 92 -0.12 -6.53 9.12
N ARG A 93 -0.83 -6.71 10.23
CA ARG A 93 -0.63 -5.99 11.48
C ARG A 93 0.25 -6.82 12.41
N GLY A 94 1.36 -6.27 12.86
CA GLY A 94 2.25 -6.93 13.82
C GLY A 94 3.31 -5.98 14.40
N GLY A 95 3.77 -6.26 15.62
CA GLY A 95 4.65 -5.37 16.36
C GLY A 95 4.03 -3.97 16.47
N THR A 96 4.76 -2.95 16.02
CA THR A 96 4.30 -1.55 15.96
C THR A 96 3.97 -1.10 14.53
N ARG A 97 3.73 -2.04 13.60
CA ARG A 97 3.63 -1.77 12.17
C ARG A 97 2.35 -2.28 11.53
N LEU A 98 1.95 -1.60 10.46
CA LEU A 98 1.07 -2.10 9.41
C LEU A 98 1.88 -2.20 8.12
N SER A 99 1.89 -3.37 7.51
CA SER A 99 2.70 -3.64 6.32
C SER A 99 1.89 -4.36 5.25
N ILE A 100 2.25 -4.18 3.98
CA ILE A 100 1.75 -5.00 2.87
C ILE A 100 2.80 -6.04 2.51
N ARG A 101 2.37 -7.28 2.30
CA ARG A 101 3.24 -8.33 1.76
C ARG A 101 3.31 -8.20 0.25
N ALA A 102 4.47 -7.87 -0.30
CA ALA A 102 4.66 -7.63 -1.72
C ALA A 102 5.85 -8.42 -2.27
N LYS A 103 5.79 -8.78 -3.55
CA LYS A 103 6.86 -9.46 -4.28
C LYS A 103 7.86 -8.44 -4.81
N ALA A 104 9.16 -8.69 -4.73
CA ALA A 104 10.14 -7.80 -5.32
C ALA A 104 10.05 -7.84 -6.85
N ASP A 105 10.10 -6.67 -7.50
CA ASP A 105 10.19 -6.58 -8.96
C ASP A 105 11.37 -7.44 -9.46
N ARG A 106 11.12 -8.23 -10.51
CA ARG A 106 12.10 -9.15 -11.13
C ARG A 106 12.72 -10.21 -10.20
N SER A 107 12.13 -10.47 -9.04
CA SER A 107 12.61 -11.48 -8.09
C SER A 107 11.47 -12.36 -7.58
N MET A 108 11.79 -13.59 -7.18
CA MET A 108 10.83 -14.50 -6.53
C MET A 108 10.68 -14.21 -5.03
N SER A 109 11.49 -13.31 -4.47
CA SER A 109 11.41 -12.94 -3.05
C SER A 109 10.21 -12.03 -2.77
N ALA A 110 9.70 -12.13 -1.54
CA ALA A 110 8.66 -11.25 -1.03
C ALA A 110 9.10 -10.62 0.29
N ALA A 111 8.72 -9.36 0.48
CA ALA A 111 9.04 -8.57 1.66
C ALA A 111 7.79 -7.92 2.24
N TYR A 112 7.92 -7.44 3.47
CA TYR A 112 6.92 -6.57 4.09
C TYR A 112 7.30 -5.12 3.84
N VAL A 113 6.52 -4.44 2.99
CA VAL A 113 6.63 -3.00 2.82
C VAL A 113 5.80 -2.35 3.93
N THR A 114 6.47 -1.59 4.79
CA THR A 114 5.80 -0.89 5.90
C THR A 114 5.04 0.30 5.35
N LEU A 115 3.75 0.36 5.66
CA LEU A 115 2.85 1.44 5.26
C LEU A 115 2.72 2.44 6.41
N GLN A 116 2.61 1.93 7.64
CA GLN A 116 2.50 2.75 8.84
C GLN A 116 3.34 2.16 9.98
N ASP A 117 4.03 3.04 10.67
CA ASP A 117 4.87 2.76 11.85
C ASP A 117 4.24 3.35 13.12
N SER A 118 4.88 3.05 14.26
CA SER A 118 4.54 3.62 15.58
C SER A 118 3.10 3.36 16.03
N LEU A 119 2.50 2.26 15.57
CA LEU A 119 1.22 1.77 16.08
C LEU A 119 1.40 1.13 17.47
N PRO A 120 0.34 1.07 18.31
CA PRO A 120 0.39 0.41 19.61
C PRO A 120 0.97 -1.01 19.52
N PRO A 121 1.87 -1.46 20.40
CA PRO A 121 2.52 -2.75 20.24
C PRO A 121 1.52 -3.92 20.31
N THR A 122 1.68 -4.92 19.44
CA THR A 122 0.90 -6.17 19.49
C THR A 122 1.60 -7.30 20.23
N GLY A 123 2.81 -7.08 20.75
CA GLY A 123 3.66 -8.16 21.26
C GLY A 123 3.99 -9.17 20.15
N ASP A 124 3.84 -10.46 20.45
CA ASP A 124 4.09 -11.55 19.49
C ASP A 124 2.91 -11.80 18.54
N TYR A 125 1.74 -11.19 18.80
CA TYR A 125 0.55 -11.39 17.99
C TYR A 125 0.62 -10.69 16.65
N ARG A 126 0.07 -11.34 15.62
CA ARG A 126 -0.05 -10.81 14.26
C ARG A 126 -1.40 -11.20 13.66
N ALA A 127 -1.91 -10.36 12.77
CA ALA A 127 -3.10 -10.64 11.99
C ALA A 127 -2.89 -10.19 10.53
N GLY A 128 -3.24 -11.06 9.59
CA GLY A 128 -3.27 -10.76 8.16
C GLY A 128 -4.69 -10.50 7.69
N PHE A 129 -4.86 -9.64 6.69
CA PHE A 129 -6.14 -9.29 6.10
C PHE A 129 -6.04 -9.35 4.58
N SER A 130 -6.86 -10.22 3.98
CA SER A 130 -6.86 -10.43 2.53
C SER A 130 -7.72 -9.41 1.79
N ARG A 131 -8.65 -8.75 2.49
CA ARG A 131 -9.46 -7.65 1.96
C ARG A 131 -9.19 -6.36 2.71
N TRP A 132 -8.90 -5.31 1.96
CA TRP A 132 -8.56 -3.99 2.47
C TRP A 132 -8.78 -2.91 1.41
N GLN A 133 -8.73 -1.66 1.83
CA GLN A 133 -8.96 -0.51 0.96
C GLN A 133 -8.10 0.69 1.37
N VAL A 134 -7.86 1.55 0.39
CA VAL A 134 -7.23 2.85 0.55
C VAL A 134 -8.31 3.91 0.58
N VAL A 135 -8.36 4.72 1.64
CA VAL A 135 -9.39 5.74 1.84
C VAL A 135 -8.79 7.11 2.12
N LEU A 136 -9.59 8.15 1.84
CA LEU A 136 -9.29 9.55 2.13
C LEU A 136 -10.47 10.18 2.88
N GLY A 137 -10.19 11.02 3.89
CA GLY A 137 -11.22 11.69 4.71
C GLY A 137 -11.84 10.78 5.77
N GLU A 138 -12.76 11.30 6.59
CA GLU A 138 -13.35 10.60 7.75
C GLU A 138 -14.88 10.75 7.81
N GLY A 139 -15.54 9.80 8.47
CA GLY A 139 -17.00 9.81 8.64
C GLY A 139 -17.72 10.00 7.30
N PHE A 140 -18.59 11.01 7.22
CA PHE A 140 -19.35 11.33 6.01
C PHE A 140 -18.49 11.86 4.84
N SER A 141 -17.26 12.30 5.09
CA SER A 141 -16.33 12.75 4.04
C SER A 141 -15.44 11.63 3.49
N LYS A 142 -15.56 10.41 4.04
CA LYS A 142 -14.76 9.26 3.63
C LYS A 142 -15.03 8.92 2.17
N ARG A 143 -13.96 8.78 1.39
CA ARG A 143 -13.97 8.24 0.03
C ARG A 143 -13.02 7.06 -0.08
N VAL A 144 -13.50 6.00 -0.70
CA VAL A 144 -12.65 4.88 -1.11
C VAL A 144 -11.97 5.25 -2.42
N LEU A 145 -10.64 5.23 -2.44
CA LEU A 145 -9.84 5.55 -3.62
C LEU A 145 -9.41 4.28 -4.36
N TRP A 146 -9.22 3.18 -3.63
CA TRP A 146 -8.87 1.87 -4.18
C TRP A 146 -9.30 0.77 -3.22
N SER A 147 -9.67 -0.40 -3.73
CA SER A 147 -9.99 -1.60 -2.93
C SER A 147 -9.29 -2.82 -3.51
N SER A 148 -8.85 -3.71 -2.63
CA SER A 148 -8.31 -5.01 -3.05
C SER A 148 -9.33 -5.77 -3.87
N PRO A 149 -8.94 -6.41 -4.99
CA PRO A 149 -9.85 -7.26 -5.75
C PRO A 149 -10.43 -8.36 -4.86
N SER A 150 -11.72 -8.64 -4.99
CA SER A 150 -12.30 -9.83 -4.38
C SER A 150 -11.54 -11.07 -4.88
N PRO A 151 -11.27 -12.08 -4.04
CA PRO A 151 -10.75 -13.36 -4.51
C PRO A 151 -11.64 -13.85 -5.65
N LYS A 152 -11.03 -14.22 -6.79
CA LYS A 152 -11.77 -14.88 -7.87
C LYS A 152 -12.28 -16.21 -7.29
N THR A 153 -13.60 -16.33 -7.14
CA THR A 153 -14.30 -17.57 -6.81
C THR A 153 -14.14 -18.60 -7.92
#